data_AF-A0A831SLB5-F1
#
_entry.id   AF-A0A831SLB5-F1
#
_cell.length_a   1.000
_cell.length_b   1.000
_cell.length_c   1.000
_cell.angle_alpha   90.00
_cell.angle_beta   90.00
_cell.angle_gamma   90.00
#
_symmetry.space_group_name_H-M   'P 1'
#
loop_
_entity.id
_entity.type
_entity.pdbx_description
1 polymer ?
#
loop_
_entity_poly.entity_id
_entity_poly.type
_entity_poly.pdbx_seq_one_letter_code
_entity_poly.pdbx_strand_id
1 'polypeptide(L)' 'DCIKKDLDSCIAYMKHPFRRWRHIRTTNIIERGFKEVKRRVKVMETFPTEESCIRILYSLLRLQNEIWEGKPIASF' A
#
# COMPACT_ATOMS: atom_id res chain seq x y z
N ASP A 1 -24.27 -5.75 -10.88
CA ASP A 1 -24.64 -4.73 -9.88
C ASP A 1 -23.48 -4.09 -9.12
N CYS A 2 -22.42 -4.80 -8.74
CA CYS A 2 -21.29 -4.20 -7.98
C CYS A 2 -20.60 -3.02 -8.71
N ILE A 3 -20.29 -3.16 -10.00
CA ILE A 3 -19.64 -2.09 -10.79
C ILE A 3 -20.49 -0.80 -10.84
N LYS A 4 -21.82 -0.92 -10.91
CA LYS A 4 -22.71 0.25 -10.91
C LYS A 4 -22.72 0.97 -9.57
N LYS A 5 -22.59 0.22 -8.46
CA LYS A 5 -22.53 0.78 -7.10
C LYS A 5 -21.21 1.50 -6.83
N ASP A 6 -20.10 0.96 -7.33
CA ASP A 6 -18.76 1.49 -7.05
C ASP A 6 -18.22 2.42 -8.16
N LEU A 7 -19.04 2.73 -9.17
CA LEU A 7 -18.62 3.49 -10.35
C LEU A 7 -17.99 4.84 -9.96
N ASP A 8 -18.65 5.57 -9.07
CA ASP A 8 -18.18 6.88 -8.60
C ASP A 8 -16.80 6.80 -7.93
N SER A 9 -16.57 5.75 -7.14
CA SER A 9 -15.28 5.46 -6.51
C SER A 9 -14.22 5.09 -7.56
N CYS A 10 -14.60 4.28 -8.56
CA CYS A 10 -13.69 3.85 -9.63
C CYS A 10 -13.23 5.01 -10.54
N ILE A 11 -14.04 6.06 -10.71
CA ILE A 11 -13.70 7.22 -11.56
C ILE A 11 -13.21 8.44 -10.75
N ALA A 12 -13.19 8.38 -9.42
CA ALA A 12 -12.80 9.49 -8.56
C ALA A 12 -11.41 10.06 -8.90
N TYR A 13 -10.48 9.23 -9.38
CA TYR A 13 -9.13 9.64 -9.79
C TYR A 13 -9.13 10.66 -10.94
N MET A 14 -10.20 10.72 -11.75
CA MET A 14 -10.33 11.64 -12.88
C MET A 14 -10.43 13.11 -12.43
N LYS A 15 -10.70 13.38 -11.15
CA LYS A 15 -10.66 14.73 -10.55
C LYS A 15 -9.25 15.30 -10.44
N HIS A 16 -8.21 14.50 -10.66
CA HIS A 16 -6.81 14.93 -10.66
C HIS A 16 -6.29 15.16 -12.10
N PRO A 17 -5.18 15.90 -12.30
CA PRO A 17 -4.52 16.03 -13.58
C PRO A 17 -4.16 14.69 -14.23
N PHE A 18 -4.29 14.60 -15.56
CA PHE A 18 -4.10 13.37 -16.33
C PHE A 18 -2.75 12.67 -16.06
N ARG A 19 -1.69 13.44 -15.80
CA ARG A 19 -0.35 12.92 -15.48
C ARG A 19 -0.33 12.01 -14.24
N ARG A 20 -1.23 12.25 -13.28
CA ARG A 20 -1.33 11.48 -12.02
C ARG A 20 -2.24 10.26 -12.12
N TRP A 21 -3.08 10.14 -13.16
CA TRP A 21 -4.06 9.06 -13.27
C TRP A 21 -3.43 7.68 -13.23
N ARG A 22 -2.29 7.48 -13.90
CA ARG A 22 -1.57 6.19 -13.91
C ARG A 22 -1.21 5.72 -12.50
N HIS A 23 -0.87 6.65 -11.63
CA HIS A 23 -0.47 6.36 -10.26
C HIS A 23 -1.68 6.13 -9.35
N ILE A 24 -2.71 6.97 -9.46
CA ILE A 24 -3.88 6.94 -8.56
C ILE A 24 -4.85 5.80 -8.92
N ARG A 25 -5.00 5.47 -10.20
CA ARG A 25 -5.93 4.43 -10.69
C ARG A 25 -5.60 3.03 -10.16
N THR A 26 -4.34 2.77 -9.78
CA THR A 26 -3.89 1.43 -9.39
C THR A 26 -3.47 1.37 -7.93
N THR A 27 -3.79 0.28 -7.25
CA THR A 27 -3.36 -0.03 -5.88
C THR A 27 -1.97 -0.68 -5.81
N ASN A 28 -1.25 -0.77 -6.94
CA ASN A 28 0.03 -1.48 -7.08
C ASN A 28 1.07 -1.13 -6.01
N ILE A 29 1.19 0.15 -5.65
CA ILE A 29 2.16 0.63 -4.65
C ILE A 29 1.80 0.07 -3.26
N ILE A 30 0.52 0.18 -2.88
CA ILE A 30 0.00 -0.29 -1.59
C ILE A 30 0.08 -1.82 -1.52
N GLU A 31 -0.36 -2.52 -2.57
CA GLU A 31 -0.32 -3.98 -2.66
C GLU A 31 1.12 -4.53 -2.58
N ARG A 32 2.08 -3.84 -3.20
CA ARG A 32 3.50 -4.20 -3.09
C ARG A 32 3.99 -4.07 -1.66
N GLY A 33 3.61 -3.02 -0.94
CA GLY A 33 3.92 -2.85 0.48
C GLY A 33 3.34 -3.98 1.34
N PHE A 34 2.04 -4.29 1.18
CA PHE A 34 1.41 -5.39 1.90
C PHE A 34 1.99 -6.77 1.55
N LYS A 35 2.40 -6.98 0.29
CA LYS A 35 3.05 -8.23 -0.12
C LYS A 35 4.37 -8.43 0.61
N GLU A 36 5.16 -7.38 0.81
CA GLU A 36 6.43 -7.46 1.53
C GLU A 36 6.22 -7.74 3.02
N VAL A 37 5.25 -7.07 3.65
CA VAL A 37 4.83 -7.37 5.02
C VAL A 37 4.44 -8.85 5.16
N LYS A 38 3.54 -9.33 4.29
CA LYS A 38 3.11 -10.74 4.30
C LYS A 38 4.28 -11.71 4.10
N ARG A 39 5.24 -11.40 3.22
CA ARG A 39 6.43 -12.22 2.97
C ARG A 39 7.30 -12.36 4.23
N ARG A 40 7.52 -11.27 4.97
CA ARG A 40 8.36 -11.28 6.18
C ARG A 40 7.66 -11.91 7.37
N VAL A 41 6.36 -11.67 7.51
CA VAL A 41 5.52 -12.30 8.54
C VAL A 41 5.39 -13.81 8.32
N LYS A 42 5.34 -14.28 7.07
CA LYS A 42 5.22 -15.71 6.75
C LYS A 42 6.30 -16.58 7.41
N VAL A 43 7.52 -16.05 7.59
CA VAL A 43 8.64 -16.77 8.20
C VAL A 43 8.51 -16.87 9.73
N MET A 44 7.68 -16.01 10.35
CA MET A 44 7.53 -15.94 11.81
C MET A 44 6.57 -17.01 12.36
N GLU A 45 5.80 -17.68 11.49
CA GLU A 45 4.82 -18.75 11.75
C GLU A 45 3.68 -18.42 12.73
N THR A 46 3.97 -17.87 13.91
CA THR A 46 2.99 -17.45 14.93
C THR A 46 3.43 -16.18 15.65
N PHE A 47 2.47 -15.41 16.17
CA PHE A 47 2.74 -14.27 17.04
C PHE A 47 2.28 -14.59 18.48
N PRO A 48 3.09 -14.28 19.50
CA PRO A 48 2.74 -14.56 20.90
C PRO A 48 1.60 -13.67 21.41
N THR A 49 1.47 -12.43 20.92
CA THR A 49 0.39 -11.49 21.30
C THR A 49 -0.02 -10.60 20.12
N GLU A 50 -1.22 -10.02 20.18
CA GLU A 50 -1.69 -9.05 19.18
C GLU A 50 -0.77 -7.81 19.11
N GLU A 51 -0.34 -7.30 20.26
CA GLU A 51 0.60 -6.18 20.34
C GLU A 51 1.94 -6.47 19.64
N SER A 52 2.43 -7.70 19.74
CA SER A 52 3.67 -8.11 19.07
C SER A 52 3.51 -8.08 17.54
N CYS A 53 2.34 -8.46 17.03
CA CYS A 53 2.00 -8.40 15.60
C CYS A 53 1.96 -6.94 15.12
N ILE A 54 1.26 -6.06 15.86
CA ILE A 54 1.16 -4.63 15.53
C ILE A 54 2.53 -3.97 15.53
N ARG A 55 3.37 -4.26 16.54
CA ARG A 55 4.73 -3.72 16.63
C ARG A 55 5.60 -4.12 15.45
N ILE A 56 5.54 -5.38 15.04
CA ILE A 56 6.28 -5.88 13.87
C ILE A 56 5.77 -5.24 12.59
N LEU A 57 4.45 -5.19 12.39
CA LEU A 57 3.82 -4.53 11.24
C LEU A 57 4.28 -3.08 11.12
N TYR A 58 4.20 -2.31 12.22
CA TYR A 58 4.63 -0.92 12.26
C TYR A 58 6.12 -0.78 11.93
N SER A 59 6.96 -1.63 12.51
CA SER A 59 8.41 -1.60 12.28
C SER A 59 8.75 -1.86 10.81
N LEU A 60 8.06 -2.81 10.16
CA LEU A 60 8.23 -3.12 8.74
C LEU A 60 7.79 -1.97 7.83
N LEU A 61 6.64 -1.36 8.13
CA LEU A 61 6.15 -0.21 7.38
C LEU A 61 7.06 1.01 7.54
N ARG A 62 7.58 1.26 8.75
CA ARG A 62 8.52 2.34 9.01
C ARG A 62 9.83 2.15 8.22
N LEU A 63 10.40 0.95 8.22
CA LEU A 63 11.58 0.62 7.41
C LEU A 63 11.30 0.84 5.91
N GLN A 64 10.11 0.47 5.42
CA GLN A 64 9.73 0.68 4.03
C GLN A 64 9.65 2.18 3.68
N ASN A 65 9.14 3.00 4.61
CA ASN A 65 9.10 4.46 4.44
C ASN A 65 10.50 5.08 4.40
N GLU A 66 11.42 4.66 5.27
CA GLU A 66 12.82 5.13 5.27
C GLU A 66 13.51 4.84 3.92
N ILE A 67 13.22 3.69 3.30
CA ILE A 67 13.73 3.37 1.95
C ILE A 67 13.14 4.30 0.87
N TRP A 68 11.89 4.73 1.03
CA TRP A 68 11.18 5.59 0.10
C TRP A 68 11.57 7.07 0.22
N GLU A 69 11.92 7.54 1.41
CA GLU A 69 12.38 8.92 1.64
C GLU A 69 13.61 9.27 0.78
N GLY A 70 14.50 8.31 0.53
CA GLY A 70 15.66 8.51 -0.35
C GLY A 70 15.39 8.39 -1.85
N LYS A 71 14.16 8.04 -2.28
CA LYS A 71 13.83 7.70 -3.67
C LYS A 71 12.44 8.23 -4.09
N PRO A 72 12.26 9.55 -4.21
CA PRO A 72 11.01 10.12 -4.69
C PRO A 72 10.69 9.62 -6.11
N ILE A 73 9.41 9.37 -6.38
CA ILE A 73 8.96 8.98 -7.71
C ILE A 73 9.14 10.20 -8.63
N ALA A 74 10.08 10.11 -9.57
CA ALA A 74 10.48 11.22 -10.44
C ALA A 74 9.34 11.85 -11.27
N SER A 75 8.19 11.18 -11.36
CA SER A 75 7.04 11.57 -12.18
C SER A 75 5.75 11.82 -11.37
N PHE A 76 5.85 11.95 -10.05
CA PHE A 76 4.71 12.21 -9.16
C PHE A 76 4.50 13.70 -8.87
#